data_AF-A0A7C2A3K2-F1
#
_entry.id   AF-A0A7C2A3K2-F1
#
_cell.length_a   1.000
_cell.length_b   1.000
_cell.length_c   1.000
_cell.angle_alpha   90.00
_cell.angle_beta   90.00
_cell.angle_gamma   90.00
#
_symmetry.space_group_name_H-M   'P 1'
#
loop_
_entity.id
_entity.type
_entity.pdbx_description
1 polymer ?
#
loop_
_entity_poly.entity_id
_entity_poly.type
_entity_poly.pdbx_seq_one_letter_code
_entity_poly.pdbx_strand_id
1 'polypeptide(L)'
;MPEEIPVYAFLGFDIFPYSEEHEKALKNFLENRNKVYLEKEANSSIKTKRLLRIAYKEFSEHLLRNMKIKNEREIYVSTESLYRPEVVYWRKKIRKNYCPHSNFIVLLPCSAKKPYSRSKSHIRFIKSIKNGIENKKQYYGITQLILTSPLGVVPRELEDYADYDI
;
A
#
# COMPACT_ATOMS: atom_id res chain seq x y z
N MET A 1 25.81 -4.50 -11.23
CA MET A 1 26.49 -4.11 -9.98
C MET A 1 25.77 -4.77 -8.81
N PRO A 2 26.46 -5.13 -7.72
CA PRO A 2 25.87 -5.89 -6.61
C PRO A 2 24.62 -5.27 -5.99
N GLU A 3 24.54 -3.95 -5.94
CA GLU A 3 23.39 -3.21 -5.40
C GLU A 3 22.11 -3.36 -6.23
N GLU A 4 22.21 -3.79 -7.50
CA GLU A 4 21.06 -3.98 -8.38
C GLU A 4 20.45 -5.37 -8.26
N ILE A 5 21.22 -6.33 -7.74
CA ILE A 5 20.82 -7.73 -7.61
C ILE A 5 19.47 -7.89 -6.89
N PRO A 6 19.19 -7.21 -5.76
CA PRO A 6 17.88 -7.34 -5.09
C PRO A 6 16.71 -6.94 -5.99
N VAL A 7 16.84 -5.89 -6.80
CA VAL A 7 15.76 -5.41 -7.68
C VAL A 7 15.55 -6.37 -8.86
N TYR A 8 16.65 -6.86 -9.47
CA TYR A 8 16.56 -7.83 -10.54
C TYR A 8 16.00 -9.18 -10.06
N ALA A 9 16.48 -9.68 -8.92
CA ALA A 9 15.97 -10.91 -8.31
C ALA A 9 14.49 -10.78 -7.92
N PHE A 10 14.07 -9.61 -7.44
CA PHE A 10 12.65 -9.33 -7.18
C PHE A 10 11.77 -9.38 -8.43
N LEU A 11 12.30 -8.93 -9.57
CA LEU A 11 11.64 -9.05 -10.88
C LEU A 11 11.68 -10.47 -11.45
N GLY A 12 12.36 -11.42 -10.78
CA GLY A 12 12.50 -12.81 -11.22
C GLY A 12 13.66 -13.06 -12.18
N PHE A 13 14.57 -12.11 -12.35
CA PHE A 13 15.83 -12.37 -13.06
C PHE A 13 16.81 -13.11 -12.15
N ASP A 14 17.41 -14.17 -12.65
CA ASP A 14 18.38 -15.01 -11.95
C ASP A 14 19.71 -15.18 -12.71
N ILE A 15 19.83 -14.53 -13.87
CA ILE A 15 21.04 -14.55 -14.70
C ILE A 15 21.90 -13.34 -14.37
N PHE A 16 22.98 -13.57 -13.61
CA PHE A 16 23.96 -12.56 -13.25
C PHE A 16 25.37 -13.04 -13.56
N PRO A 17 26.29 -12.16 -14.00
CA PRO A 17 27.71 -12.50 -14.03
C PRO A 17 28.17 -12.93 -12.64
N TYR A 18 28.95 -13.99 -12.53
CA TYR A 18 29.44 -14.43 -11.23
C TYR A 18 30.45 -13.44 -10.64
N SER A 19 30.26 -13.07 -9.38
CA SER A 19 31.25 -12.46 -8.50
C SER A 19 30.87 -12.77 -7.04
N GLU A 20 31.83 -12.76 -6.12
CA GLU A 20 31.56 -12.96 -4.69
C GLU A 20 30.54 -11.94 -4.15
N GLU A 21 30.62 -10.70 -4.64
CA GLU A 21 29.70 -9.62 -4.27
C GLU A 21 28.28 -9.86 -4.79
N HIS A 22 28.12 -10.35 -6.02
CA HIS A 22 26.81 -10.70 -6.57
C HIS A 22 26.19 -11.88 -5.83
N GLU A 23 26.98 -12.92 -5.53
CA GLU A 23 26.52 -14.07 -4.75
C GLU A 23 26.05 -13.64 -3.35
N LYS A 24 26.82 -12.79 -2.68
CA LYS A 24 26.47 -12.24 -1.37
C LYS A 24 25.18 -11.41 -1.41
N ALA A 25 25.04 -10.54 -2.40
CA ALA A 25 23.83 -9.72 -2.58
C ALA A 25 22.58 -10.59 -2.83
N LEU A 26 22.71 -11.63 -3.66
CA LEU A 26 21.64 -12.57 -3.92
C LEU A 26 21.25 -13.36 -2.66
N LYS A 27 22.22 -13.90 -1.91
CA LYS A 27 21.97 -14.61 -0.65
C LYS A 27 21.24 -13.73 0.35
N ASN A 28 21.71 -12.50 0.55
CA ASN A 28 21.07 -11.55 1.46
C ASN A 28 19.60 -11.27 1.07
N PHE A 29 19.32 -11.10 -0.23
CA PHE A 29 17.96 -10.90 -0.72
C PHE A 29 17.06 -12.13 -0.52
N LEU A 30 17.59 -13.33 -0.77
CA LEU A 30 16.83 -14.57 -0.59
C LEU A 30 16.51 -14.84 0.89
N GLU A 31 17.44 -14.55 1.80
CA GLU A 31 17.22 -14.61 3.24
C GLU A 31 16.22 -13.55 3.74
N ASN A 32 16.22 -12.36 3.11
CA ASN A 32 15.39 -11.21 3.51
C ASN A 32 14.37 -10.84 2.43
N ARG A 33 13.60 -11.82 1.95
CA ARG A 33 12.67 -11.65 0.82
C ARG A 33 11.40 -10.86 1.19
N ASN A 34 11.57 -9.61 1.62
CA ASN A 34 10.47 -8.69 1.93
C ASN A 34 10.67 -7.33 1.24
N LYS A 35 9.55 -6.62 1.00
CA LYS A 35 9.53 -5.35 0.26
C LYS A 35 10.20 -4.21 1.02
N VAL A 36 10.25 -4.28 2.35
CA VAL A 36 10.95 -3.29 3.20
C VAL A 36 12.46 -3.37 2.98
N TYR A 37 13.02 -4.57 2.99
CA TYR A 37 14.42 -4.82 2.66
C TYR A 37 14.74 -4.37 1.25
N LEU A 38 13.92 -4.77 0.26
CA LEU A 38 14.11 -4.34 -1.13
C LEU A 38 14.14 -2.82 -1.28
N GLU A 39 13.23 -2.10 -0.61
CA GLU A 39 13.19 -0.64 -0.64
C GLU A 39 14.37 0.00 0.07
N LYS A 40 14.84 -0.60 1.16
CA LYS A 40 16.06 -0.17 1.85
C LYS A 40 17.27 -0.30 0.91
N GLU A 41 17.47 -1.46 0.30
CA GLU A 41 18.58 -1.71 -0.63
C GLU A 41 18.48 -0.82 -1.88
N ALA A 42 17.28 -0.60 -2.41
CA ALA A 42 17.08 0.28 -3.55
C ALA A 42 17.33 1.76 -3.23
N ASN A 43 17.28 2.17 -1.96
CA ASN A 43 17.64 3.53 -1.57
C ASN A 43 19.16 3.76 -1.43
N SER A 44 19.99 2.74 -1.64
CA SER A 44 21.46 2.84 -1.62
C SER A 44 22.04 3.76 -2.71
N SER A 45 21.36 3.86 -3.86
CA SER A 45 21.84 4.67 -4.98
C SER A 45 20.69 5.25 -5.80
N ILE A 46 20.97 6.31 -6.56
CA ILE A 46 20.00 6.88 -7.52
C ILE A 46 19.62 5.85 -8.58
N LYS A 47 20.57 5.00 -9.00
CA LYS A 47 20.37 3.99 -10.04
C LYS A 47 19.41 2.91 -9.57
N THR A 48 19.67 2.30 -8.42
CA THR A 48 18.82 1.24 -7.84
C THR A 48 17.42 1.76 -7.48
N LYS A 49 17.32 3.01 -7.01
CA LYS A 49 16.04 3.68 -6.77
C LYS A 49 15.22 3.86 -8.05
N ARG A 50 15.88 4.26 -9.15
CA ARG A 50 15.23 4.36 -10.46
C ARG A 50 14.80 2.99 -10.98
N LEU A 51 15.65 1.96 -10.83
CA LEU A 51 15.31 0.59 -11.21
C LEU A 51 14.07 0.10 -10.46
N LEU A 52 14.00 0.30 -9.13
CA LEU A 52 12.82 -0.10 -8.35
C LEU A 52 11.55 0.65 -8.79
N ARG A 53 11.66 1.95 -9.11
CA ARG A 53 10.51 2.71 -9.66
C ARG A 53 10.02 2.15 -10.98
N ILE A 54 10.94 1.78 -11.88
CA ILE A 54 10.60 1.12 -13.15
C ILE A 54 9.94 -0.23 -12.89
N ALA A 55 10.53 -1.05 -12.00
CA ALA A 55 9.99 -2.34 -11.59
C ALA A 55 8.53 -2.23 -11.13
N TYR A 56 8.25 -1.32 -10.20
CA TYR A 56 6.91 -1.12 -9.66
C TYR A 56 5.91 -0.55 -10.67
N LYS A 57 6.33 0.36 -11.55
CA LYS A 57 5.43 1.03 -12.50
C LYS A 57 5.15 0.21 -13.76
N GLU A 58 6.21 -0.28 -14.40
CA GLU A 58 6.11 -0.94 -15.71
C GLU A 58 5.78 -2.43 -15.59
N PHE A 59 6.25 -3.07 -14.51
CA PHE A 59 6.06 -4.52 -14.30
C PHE A 59 5.02 -4.83 -13.21
N SER A 60 4.15 -3.87 -12.88
CA SER A 60 3.15 -3.98 -11.82
C SER A 60 2.26 -5.24 -11.95
N GLU A 61 1.69 -5.47 -13.15
CA GLU A 61 0.81 -6.61 -13.41
C GLU A 61 1.57 -7.96 -13.36
N HIS A 62 2.84 -7.98 -13.77
CA HIS A 62 3.68 -9.17 -13.67
C HIS A 62 3.98 -9.51 -12.21
N LEU A 63 4.38 -8.50 -11.42
CA LEU A 63 4.64 -8.65 -10.00
C LEU A 63 3.40 -9.12 -9.23
N LEU A 64 2.23 -8.56 -9.53
CA LEU A 64 0.97 -8.97 -8.90
C LEU A 64 0.63 -10.44 -9.11
N ARG A 65 0.90 -11.01 -10.30
CA ARG A 65 0.65 -12.44 -10.58
C ARG A 65 1.44 -13.37 -9.66
N ASN A 66 2.63 -12.93 -9.26
CA ASN A 66 3.57 -13.73 -8.47
C ASN A 66 3.50 -13.38 -6.97
N MET A 67 2.77 -12.33 -6.59
CA MET A 67 2.57 -11.94 -5.20
C MET A 67 1.46 -12.75 -4.54
N LYS A 68 1.77 -13.34 -3.38
CA LYS A 68 0.74 -13.92 -2.51
C LYS A 68 0.00 -12.79 -1.80
N ILE A 69 -1.32 -12.79 -1.87
CA ILE A 69 -2.16 -11.93 -1.03
C ILE A 69 -2.04 -12.47 0.40
N LYS A 70 -1.52 -11.64 1.30
CA LYS A 70 -1.40 -11.96 2.71
C LYS A 70 -2.36 -11.08 3.52
N ASN A 71 -3.02 -11.67 4.52
CA ASN A 71 -3.74 -10.92 5.55
C ASN A 71 -2.81 -10.59 6.73
N GLU A 72 -1.61 -10.09 6.41
CA GLU A 72 -0.63 -9.64 7.39
C GLU A 72 -0.54 -8.11 7.29
N ARG A 73 -0.20 -7.45 8.41
CA ARG A 73 0.08 -6.02 8.40
C ARG A 73 1.26 -5.73 7.48
N GLU A 74 1.02 -4.96 6.43
CA GLU A 74 2.06 -4.55 5.48
C GLU A 74 2.78 -3.29 5.97
N ILE A 75 4.08 -3.14 5.72
CA ILE A 75 4.86 -1.96 6.12
C ILE A 75 5.36 -1.20 4.89
N TYR A 76 5.09 0.11 4.85
CA TYR A 76 5.42 0.99 3.73
C TYR A 76 6.44 2.06 4.14
N VAL A 77 7.72 1.85 3.82
CA VAL A 77 8.83 2.62 4.39
C VAL A 77 9.37 3.75 3.52
N SER A 78 8.85 3.92 2.29
CA SER A 78 9.49 4.79 1.31
C SER A 78 8.49 5.43 0.35
N THR A 79 8.92 6.46 -0.39
CA THR A 79 8.10 7.08 -1.45
C THR A 79 7.72 6.10 -2.55
N GLU A 80 8.56 5.09 -2.78
CA GLU A 80 8.39 4.03 -3.77
C GLU A 80 7.25 3.09 -3.37
N SER A 81 6.94 3.00 -2.07
CA SER A 81 5.78 2.27 -1.54
C SER A 81 4.45 2.73 -2.17
N LEU A 82 4.33 4.01 -2.56
CA LEU A 82 3.16 4.55 -3.24
C LEU A 82 2.89 3.90 -4.60
N TYR A 83 3.91 3.28 -5.19
CA TYR A 83 3.85 2.62 -6.48
C TYR A 83 3.90 1.10 -6.37
N ARG A 84 3.97 0.55 -5.15
CA ARG A 84 3.91 -0.91 -4.96
C ARG A 84 2.70 -1.48 -5.70
N PRO A 85 2.86 -2.63 -6.38
CA PRO A 85 1.81 -3.16 -7.25
C PRO A 85 0.45 -3.34 -6.54
N GLU A 86 0.44 -3.78 -5.29
CA GLU A 86 -0.76 -3.94 -4.47
C GLU A 86 -1.47 -2.60 -4.17
N VAL A 87 -0.71 -1.51 -4.01
CA VAL A 87 -1.26 -0.16 -3.76
C VAL A 87 -1.89 0.40 -5.03
N VAL A 88 -1.23 0.21 -6.18
CA VAL A 88 -1.78 0.57 -7.50
C VAL A 88 -3.04 -0.25 -7.78
N TYR A 89 -3.00 -1.55 -7.50
CA TYR A 89 -4.12 -2.45 -7.67
C TYR A 89 -5.32 -2.06 -6.81
N TRP A 90 -5.12 -1.76 -5.52
CA TRP A 90 -6.16 -1.25 -4.63
C TRP A 90 -6.86 -0.03 -5.24
N ARG A 91 -6.10 1.00 -5.60
CA ARG A 91 -6.65 2.24 -6.19
C ARG A 91 -7.43 1.96 -7.47
N LYS A 92 -6.92 1.08 -8.33
CA LYS A 92 -7.59 0.65 -9.58
C LYS A 92 -8.91 -0.07 -9.28
N LYS A 93 -8.94 -0.95 -8.27
CA LYS A 93 -10.15 -1.68 -7.85
C LYS A 93 -11.18 -0.78 -7.21
N ILE A 94 -10.79 0.12 -6.30
CA ILE A 94 -11.70 1.11 -5.72
C ILE A 94 -12.30 1.97 -6.84
N ARG A 95 -11.47 2.55 -7.72
CA ARG A 95 -11.98 3.38 -8.83
C ARG A 95 -12.93 2.65 -9.77
N LYS A 96 -12.70 1.35 -10.03
CA LYS A 96 -13.50 0.57 -10.97
C LYS A 96 -14.79 0.00 -10.35
N ASN A 97 -14.72 -0.45 -9.10
CA ASN A 97 -15.73 -1.32 -8.51
C ASN A 97 -16.50 -0.65 -7.36
N TYR A 98 -15.96 0.39 -6.73
CA TYR A 98 -16.65 1.04 -5.64
C TYR A 98 -17.64 2.08 -6.18
N CYS A 99 -18.91 1.91 -5.85
CA CYS A 99 -19.96 2.90 -6.07
C CYS A 99 -20.40 3.44 -4.71
N PRO A 100 -20.24 4.75 -4.44
CA PRO A 100 -20.85 5.38 -3.27
C PRO A 100 -22.34 5.05 -3.19
N HIS A 101 -22.83 4.71 -2.00
CA HIS A 101 -24.25 4.43 -1.80
C HIS A 101 -25.11 5.71 -1.80
N SER A 102 -24.48 6.88 -1.77
CA SER A 102 -25.15 8.19 -1.79
C SER A 102 -24.29 9.28 -2.43
N ASN A 103 -24.94 10.38 -2.80
CA ASN A 103 -24.27 11.60 -3.29
C ASN A 103 -23.70 12.48 -2.17
N PHE A 104 -23.94 12.12 -0.90
CA PHE A 104 -23.41 12.83 0.26
C PHE A 104 -22.14 12.14 0.73
N ILE A 105 -21.00 12.68 0.31
CA ILE A 105 -19.68 12.12 0.62
C ILE A 105 -18.99 12.99 1.67
N VAL A 106 -18.51 12.36 2.73
CA VAL A 106 -17.63 12.97 3.72
C VAL A 106 -16.24 12.36 3.59
N LEU A 107 -15.26 13.22 3.31
CA LEU A 107 -13.84 12.86 3.37
C LEU A 107 -13.34 13.02 4.81
N LEU A 108 -12.78 11.95 5.35
CA LEU A 108 -12.21 11.93 6.69
C LEU A 108 -10.68 11.73 6.62
N PRO A 109 -9.89 12.36 7.49
CA PRO A 109 -8.48 12.05 7.60
C PRO A 109 -8.30 10.63 8.15
N CYS A 110 -7.16 10.01 7.88
CA CYS A 110 -6.79 8.76 8.52
C CYS A 110 -6.47 8.92 10.02
N SER A 111 -6.36 7.79 10.71
CA SER A 111 -5.87 7.72 12.09
C SER A 111 -4.88 6.58 12.28
N ALA A 112 -4.01 6.68 13.29
CA ALA A 112 -3.02 5.64 13.59
C ALA A 112 -3.66 4.27 13.88
N LYS A 113 -4.75 4.24 14.66
CA LYS A 113 -5.47 2.99 14.95
C LYS A 113 -6.38 2.61 13.78
N LYS A 114 -6.26 1.35 13.34
CA LYS A 114 -7.11 0.71 12.34
C LYS A 114 -7.78 -0.54 12.95
N PRO A 115 -8.99 -0.94 12.52
CA PRO A 115 -9.85 -0.25 11.56
C PRO A 115 -10.26 1.14 12.05
N TYR A 116 -10.35 2.11 11.13
CA TYR A 116 -10.39 3.53 11.49
C TYR A 116 -11.61 3.88 12.36
N SER A 117 -12.76 3.22 12.20
CA SER A 117 -13.96 3.45 13.03
C SER A 117 -13.73 3.23 14.53
N ARG A 118 -12.71 2.44 14.91
CA ARG A 118 -12.37 2.13 16.31
C ARG A 118 -11.36 3.11 16.91
N SER A 119 -10.92 4.13 16.16
CA SER A 119 -10.00 5.14 16.67
C SER A 119 -10.75 6.26 17.41
N LYS A 120 -10.07 6.90 18.38
CA LYS A 120 -10.66 7.98 19.17
C LYS A 120 -11.18 9.12 18.29
N SER A 121 -10.45 9.47 17.23
CA SER A 121 -10.82 10.54 16.30
C SER A 121 -12.08 10.20 15.51
N HIS A 122 -12.15 9.00 14.90
CA HIS A 122 -13.33 8.63 14.11
C HIS A 122 -14.57 8.39 14.98
N ILE A 123 -14.42 7.87 16.21
CA ILE A 123 -15.55 7.78 17.15
C ILE A 123 -16.14 9.17 17.39
N ARG A 124 -15.29 10.20 17.56
CA ARG A 124 -15.74 11.59 17.70
C ARG A 124 -16.39 12.13 16.44
N PHE A 125 -15.79 11.90 15.25
CA PHE A 125 -16.38 12.33 13.98
C PHE A 125 -17.76 11.72 13.75
N ILE A 126 -17.90 10.40 13.95
CA ILE A 126 -19.17 9.69 13.82
C ILE A 126 -20.21 10.28 14.78
N LYS A 127 -19.83 10.52 16.05
CA LYS A 127 -20.72 11.13 17.04
C LYS A 127 -21.16 12.53 16.61
N SER A 128 -20.24 13.38 16.15
CA SER A 128 -20.55 14.75 15.70
C SER A 128 -21.47 14.76 14.47
N ILE A 129 -21.19 13.93 13.47
CA ILE A 129 -22.03 13.80 12.27
C ILE A 129 -23.43 13.34 12.66
N LYS A 130 -23.53 12.28 13.50
CA LYS A 130 -24.82 11.80 14.00
C LYS A 130 -25.57 12.85 14.78
N ASN A 131 -24.90 13.69 15.57
CA ASN A 131 -25.53 14.74 16.35
C ASN A 131 -26.04 15.91 15.49
N GLY A 132 -25.33 16.25 14.41
CA GLY A 132 -25.69 17.35 13.51
C GLY A 132 -26.86 17.07 12.55
N ILE A 133 -27.30 15.82 12.42
CA ILE A 133 -28.46 15.45 11.60
C ILE A 133 -29.73 15.30 12.46
N GLU A 134 -30.85 15.80 11.94
CA GLU A 134 -32.15 15.76 12.59
C GLU A 134 -32.65 14.31 12.74
N ASN A 135 -32.73 13.58 11.62
CA ASN A 135 -33.12 12.18 11.60
C ASN A 135 -31.88 11.28 11.57
N LYS A 136 -31.63 10.54 12.67
CA LYS A 136 -30.46 9.65 12.78
C LYS A 136 -30.38 8.58 11.69
N LYS A 137 -31.50 8.23 11.03
CA LYS A 137 -31.49 7.31 9.89
C LYS A 137 -30.75 7.88 8.67
N GLN A 138 -30.69 9.21 8.51
CA GLN A 138 -29.97 9.87 7.42
C GLN A 138 -28.45 9.63 7.48
N TYR A 139 -27.90 9.29 8.65
CA TYR A 139 -26.48 8.93 8.79
C TYR A 139 -26.07 7.80 7.84
N TYR A 140 -26.95 6.82 7.64
CA TYR A 140 -26.68 5.67 6.76
C TYR A 140 -26.74 6.04 5.27
N GLY A 141 -27.17 7.26 4.95
CA GLY A 141 -27.08 7.84 3.60
C GLY A 141 -25.84 8.71 3.41
N ILE A 142 -24.85 8.66 4.30
CA ILE A 142 -23.59 9.40 4.17
C ILE A 142 -22.47 8.42 3.82
N THR A 143 -21.93 8.56 2.61
CA THR A 143 -20.74 7.82 2.20
C THR A 143 -19.52 8.42 2.90
N GLN A 144 -18.76 7.58 3.62
CA GLN A 144 -17.54 7.99 4.31
C GLN A 144 -16.31 7.43 3.61
N LEU A 145 -15.43 8.32 3.17
CA LEU A 145 -14.18 7.98 2.50
C LEU A 145 -13.00 8.46 3.35
N ILE A 146 -12.13 7.53 3.76
CA ILE A 146 -10.94 7.85 4.55
C ILE A 146 -9.78 8.13 3.60
N LEU A 147 -9.27 9.37 3.60
CA LEU A 147 -8.09 9.77 2.85
C LEU A 147 -6.83 9.32 3.61
N THR A 148 -5.97 8.54 2.95
CA THR A 148 -4.79 7.96 3.60
C THR A 148 -3.67 7.61 2.62
N SER A 149 -2.45 7.45 3.13
CA SER A 149 -1.30 6.92 2.39
C SER A 149 -1.03 5.48 2.84
N PRO A 150 -0.56 4.56 1.96
CA PRO A 150 -0.33 4.75 0.53
C PRO A 150 -1.58 4.48 -0.34
N LEU A 151 -2.65 3.92 0.25
CA LEU A 151 -3.84 3.44 -0.47
C LEU A 151 -4.66 4.55 -1.17
N GLY A 152 -4.42 5.82 -0.84
CA GLY A 152 -5.16 6.96 -1.38
C GLY A 152 -6.48 7.15 -0.64
N VAL A 153 -7.48 6.35 -0.98
CA VAL A 153 -8.81 6.39 -0.34
C VAL A 153 -9.22 4.98 0.06
N VAL A 154 -9.75 4.87 1.29
CA VAL A 154 -10.34 3.65 1.83
C VAL A 154 -11.81 3.95 2.17
N PRO A 155 -12.78 3.37 1.46
CA PRO A 155 -14.17 3.40 1.88
C PRO A 155 -14.34 2.82 3.28
N ARG A 156 -15.20 3.44 4.11
CA ARG A 156 -15.48 2.99 5.48
C ARG A 156 -15.87 1.52 5.54
N GLU A 157 -16.63 1.04 4.57
CA GLU A 157 -17.11 -0.35 4.50
C GLU A 157 -15.99 -1.35 4.24
N LEU A 158 -14.82 -0.89 3.78
CA LEU A 158 -13.66 -1.71 3.43
C LEU A 158 -12.46 -1.47 4.36
N GLU A 159 -12.64 -0.76 5.48
CA GLU A 159 -11.53 -0.34 6.34
C GLU A 159 -10.81 -1.50 7.05
N ASP A 160 -11.45 -2.67 7.18
CA ASP A 160 -10.83 -3.87 7.73
C ASP A 160 -9.76 -4.47 6.79
N TYR A 161 -9.80 -4.16 5.50
CA TYR A 161 -8.77 -4.56 4.54
C TYR A 161 -7.57 -3.61 4.50
N ALA A 162 -7.63 -2.51 5.26
CA ALA A 162 -6.59 -1.49 5.30
C ALA A 162 -5.65 -1.70 6.51
N ASP A 163 -5.12 -2.90 6.72
CA ASP A 163 -4.13 -3.15 7.79
C ASP A 163 -2.69 -2.97 7.29
N TYR A 164 -2.07 -1.88 7.70
CA TYR A 164 -0.70 -1.54 7.33
C TYR A 164 -0.06 -0.56 8.33
N ASP A 165 1.25 -0.41 8.24
CA ASP A 165 2.05 0.63 8.90
C ASP A 165 2.87 1.43 7.88
N ILE A 166 3.29 2.64 8.27
CA ILE A 166 4.13 3.56 7.47
C ILE A 166 5.36 3.91 8.29
#